data_AF-A0A829ZTX5-F1
#
_entry.id   AF-A0A829ZTX5-F1
#
_cell.length_a   1.000
_cell.length_b   1.000
_cell.length_c   1.000
_cell.angle_alpha   90.00
_cell.angle_beta   90.00
_cell.angle_gamma   90.00
#
_symmetry.space_group_name_H-M   'P 1'
#
loop_
_entity.id
_entity.type
_entity.pdbx_description
1 polymer ?
#
loop_
_entity_poly.entity_id
_entity_poly.type
_entity_poly.pdbx_seq_one_letter_code
_entity_poly.pdbx_strand_id
1 'polypeptide(L)'
;MKLLRRILRSERGFTLIELVVVVVIIGILAAVALPRFLEQTERARESRAKADLESMKTVLIIWASDEGKGKFPSGGQELKEALSSEGIDWESIGDPWDNEYYYGVTSDGKHFIILSKGSDESNATDDIWVTDSTPPVSAEPDLDLDSDGNSDNIIWVPSDPSQQ
;
A
#
# COMPACT_ATOMS: atom_id res chain seq x y z
N MET A 1 10.23 35.78 65.75
CA MET A 1 9.54 34.88 64.79
C MET A 1 8.48 35.64 63.98
N LYS A 2 8.86 36.45 62.98
CA LYS A 2 7.92 37.05 62.00
C LYS A 2 8.65 37.39 60.70
N LEU A 3 9.14 36.39 59.96
CA LEU A 3 9.79 36.60 58.65
C LEU A 3 9.44 35.51 57.62
N LEU A 4 8.27 34.87 57.74
CA LEU A 4 7.83 33.81 56.80
C LEU A 4 6.39 34.04 56.29
N ARG A 5 6.02 35.29 56.03
CA ARG A 5 4.69 35.61 55.45
C ARG A 5 4.81 36.65 54.34
N ARG A 6 5.41 36.26 53.21
CA ARG A 6 5.20 36.99 51.95
C ARG A 6 5.52 36.22 50.66
N ILE A 7 5.35 34.90 50.64
CA ILE A 7 5.35 34.12 49.38
C ILE A 7 3.95 33.53 49.13
N LEU A 8 2.90 34.28 49.44
CA LEU A 8 1.52 33.91 49.13
C LEU A 8 0.78 35.16 48.68
N ARG A 9 0.84 35.48 47.39
CA ARG A 9 -0.19 36.20 46.61
C ARG A 9 0.35 36.64 45.25
N SER A 10 0.22 35.76 44.27
CA SER A 10 -0.35 36.09 42.96
C SER A 10 -0.62 34.79 42.21
N GLU A 11 -1.56 33.99 42.69
CA GLU A 11 -2.14 32.96 41.84
C GLU A 11 -3.19 33.64 40.96
N ARG A 12 -2.76 34.08 39.78
CA ARG A 12 -3.67 34.47 38.71
C ARG A 12 -4.30 33.17 38.20
N GLY A 13 -5.55 32.93 38.58
CA GLY A 13 -6.32 31.81 38.05
C GLY A 13 -6.52 31.96 36.55
N PHE A 14 -6.43 30.85 35.83
CA PHE A 14 -6.74 30.76 34.40
C PHE A 14 -8.21 31.12 34.16
N THR A 15 -8.47 32.00 33.21
CA THR A 15 -9.84 32.41 32.90
C THR A 15 -10.51 31.42 31.94
N LEU A 16 -11.82 31.22 32.09
CA LEU A 16 -12.57 30.37 31.14
C LEU A 16 -12.52 30.93 29.71
N ILE A 17 -12.45 32.25 29.55
CA ILE A 17 -12.36 32.87 28.22
C ILE A 17 -11.01 32.59 27.54
N GLU A 18 -9.91 32.48 28.29
CA GLU A 18 -8.61 32.06 27.76
C GLU A 18 -8.66 30.62 27.23
N LEU A 19 -9.33 29.70 27.94
CA LEU A 19 -9.54 28.34 27.43
C LEU A 19 -10.38 28.36 26.15
N VAL A 20 -11.48 29.12 26.16
CA VAL A 20 -12.47 29.12 25.08
C VAL A 20 -11.85 29.64 23.79
N VAL A 21 -11.07 30.73 23.82
CA VAL A 21 -10.40 31.25 22.63
C VAL A 21 -9.39 30.24 22.07
N VAL A 22 -8.65 29.53 22.93
CA VAL A 22 -7.67 28.52 22.49
C VAL A 22 -8.34 27.35 21.79
N VAL A 23 -9.39 26.77 22.37
CA VAL A 23 -10.10 25.63 21.73
C VAL A 23 -10.82 26.05 20.45
N VAL A 24 -11.29 27.30 20.35
CA VAL A 24 -11.86 27.83 19.11
C VAL A 24 -10.81 27.92 18.01
N ILE A 25 -9.61 28.44 18.31
CA ILE A 25 -8.53 28.51 17.33
C ILE A 25 -8.08 27.10 16.90
N ILE A 26 -7.89 26.18 17.85
CA ILE A 26 -7.54 24.78 17.55
C ILE A 26 -8.63 24.12 16.69
N GLY A 27 -9.92 24.38 16.98
CA GLY A 27 -11.04 23.86 16.20
C GLY A 27 -11.02 24.32 14.74
N ILE A 28 -10.73 25.61 14.49
CA ILE A 28 -10.61 26.16 13.13
C ILE A 28 -9.42 25.53 12.40
N LEU A 29 -8.27 25.42 13.06
CA LEU A 29 -7.08 24.81 12.46
C LEU A 29 -7.32 23.33 12.15
N ALA A 30 -7.91 22.57 13.08
CA ALA A 30 -8.21 21.16 12.89
C ALA A 30 -9.19 20.92 11.74
N ALA A 31 -10.22 21.78 11.59
CA ALA A 31 -11.20 21.67 10.51
C ALA A 31 -10.58 21.76 9.10
N VAL A 32 -9.49 22.53 8.93
CA VAL A 32 -8.79 22.64 7.64
C VAL A 32 -7.63 21.66 7.51
N ALA A 33 -6.92 21.39 8.62
CA ALA A 33 -5.74 20.53 8.61
C ALA A 33 -6.10 19.06 8.44
N LEU A 34 -7.16 18.58 9.09
CA LEU A 34 -7.53 17.16 9.11
C LEU A 34 -7.84 16.60 7.70
N PRO A 35 -8.72 17.20 6.87
CA PRO A 35 -9.01 16.65 5.54
C PRO A 35 -7.76 16.62 4.65
N ARG A 36 -6.89 17.64 4.74
CA ARG A 36 -5.63 17.67 3.99
C ARG A 36 -4.65 16.60 4.45
N PHE A 37 -4.60 16.34 5.75
CA PHE A 37 -3.75 15.28 6.31
C PHE A 37 -4.19 13.89 5.86
N LEU A 38 -5.50 13.63 5.81
CA LEU A 38 -6.05 12.38 5.29
C LEU A 38 -5.69 12.20 3.81
N GLU A 39 -5.90 13.22 2.97
CA GLU A 39 -5.54 13.16 1.54
C GLU A 39 -4.04 12.91 1.31
N GLN A 40 -3.17 13.55 2.10
CA GLN A 40 -1.72 13.32 2.01
C GLN A 40 -1.33 11.90 2.44
N THR A 41 -2.04 11.33 3.42
CA THR A 41 -1.80 9.97 3.89
C THR A 41 -2.18 8.96 2.80
N GLU A 42 -3.33 9.13 2.13
CA GLU A 42 -3.73 8.25 1.03
C GLU A 42 -2.75 8.34 -0.16
N ARG A 43 -2.33 9.56 -0.57
CA ARG A 43 -1.31 9.70 -1.63
C ARG A 43 0.03 9.06 -1.26
N ALA A 44 0.42 9.10 0.02
CA ALA A 44 1.63 8.44 0.50
C ALA A 44 1.50 6.91 0.45
N ARG A 45 0.32 6.38 0.79
CA ARG A 45 -0.01 4.96 0.62
C ARG A 45 0.05 4.54 -0.84
N GLU A 46 -0.63 5.24 -1.74
CA GLU A 46 -0.56 4.95 -3.18
C GLU A 46 0.88 4.96 -3.71
N SER A 47 1.68 5.95 -3.31
CA SER A 47 3.09 6.04 -3.72
C SER A 47 3.92 4.86 -3.18
N ARG A 48 3.62 4.38 -1.98
CA ARG A 48 4.29 3.22 -1.39
C ARG A 48 3.89 1.95 -2.14
N ALA A 49 2.60 1.73 -2.39
CA ALA A 49 2.12 0.59 -3.15
C ALA A 49 2.77 0.52 -4.53
N LYS A 50 2.84 1.64 -5.26
CA LYS A 50 3.53 1.71 -6.56
C LYS A 50 5.01 1.35 -6.46
N ALA A 51 5.71 1.80 -5.42
CA ALA A 51 7.11 1.48 -5.21
C ALA A 51 7.32 -0.02 -4.91
N ASP A 52 6.46 -0.58 -4.05
CA ASP A 52 6.49 -2.01 -3.70
C ASP A 52 6.23 -2.87 -4.96
N LEU A 53 5.22 -2.51 -5.77
CA LEU A 53 4.90 -3.16 -7.04
C LEU A 53 6.03 -3.06 -8.07
N GLU A 54 6.67 -1.89 -8.20
CA GLU A 54 7.82 -1.72 -9.11
C GLU A 54 9.02 -2.58 -8.69
N SER A 55 9.25 -2.68 -7.39
CA SER A 55 10.29 -3.54 -6.82
C SER A 55 10.01 -5.00 -7.15
N MET A 56 8.81 -5.50 -6.85
CA MET A 56 8.40 -6.87 -7.17
C MET A 56 8.45 -7.18 -8.66
N LYS A 57 7.97 -6.26 -9.52
CA LYS A 57 8.09 -6.37 -10.98
C LYS A 57 9.53 -6.58 -11.42
N THR A 58 10.45 -5.76 -10.90
CA THR A 58 11.87 -5.84 -11.27
C THR A 58 12.45 -7.20 -10.92
N VAL A 59 12.16 -7.70 -9.73
CA VAL A 59 12.60 -9.03 -9.27
C VAL A 59 12.05 -10.14 -10.16
N LEU A 60 10.75 -10.09 -10.49
CA LEU A 60 10.12 -11.09 -11.35
C LEU A 60 10.71 -11.11 -12.78
N ILE A 61 11.02 -9.94 -13.34
CA ILE A 61 11.66 -9.84 -14.66
C ILE A 61 13.07 -10.45 -14.63
N ILE A 62 13.84 -10.18 -13.58
CA ILE A 62 15.18 -10.77 -13.40
C ILE A 62 15.07 -12.29 -13.27
N TRP A 63 14.18 -12.78 -12.41
CA TRP A 63 13.98 -14.21 -12.21
C TRP A 63 13.54 -14.92 -13.49
N ALA A 64 12.61 -14.34 -14.26
CA ALA A 64 12.16 -14.90 -15.52
C ALA A 64 13.28 -14.97 -16.57
N SER A 65 14.21 -14.01 -16.55
CA SER A 65 15.39 -13.99 -17.42
C SER A 65 16.40 -15.07 -17.05
N ASP A 66 16.66 -15.26 -15.76
CA ASP A 66 17.76 -16.11 -15.29
C ASP A 66 17.34 -17.56 -15.05
N GLU A 67 16.25 -17.78 -14.30
CA GLU A 67 15.78 -19.10 -13.88
C GLU A 67 14.55 -19.57 -14.67
N GLY A 68 13.62 -18.65 -14.92
CA GLY A 68 12.31 -18.93 -15.52
C GLY A 68 12.33 -19.25 -17.02
N LYS A 69 13.48 -19.15 -17.70
CA LYS A 69 13.63 -19.41 -19.15
C LYS A 69 12.62 -18.62 -20.01
N GLY A 70 12.37 -17.36 -19.64
CA GLY A 70 11.38 -16.50 -20.28
C GLY A 70 9.94 -16.73 -19.82
N LYS A 71 9.74 -17.40 -18.68
CA LYS A 71 8.45 -17.54 -18.00
C LYS A 71 8.51 -16.99 -16.59
N PHE A 72 7.40 -16.42 -16.14
CA PHE A 72 7.17 -15.96 -14.78
C PHE A 72 6.71 -17.11 -13.88
N PRO A 73 6.86 -16.97 -12.55
CA PRO A 73 6.46 -17.99 -11.59
C PRO A 73 4.98 -18.36 -11.75
N SER A 74 4.65 -19.64 -11.62
CA SER A 74 3.25 -20.10 -11.66
C SER A 74 2.46 -19.74 -10.40
N GLY A 75 3.14 -19.24 -9.36
CA GLY A 75 2.56 -18.90 -8.07
C GLY A 75 3.14 -19.70 -6.91
N GLY A 76 2.51 -19.59 -5.74
CA GLY A 76 2.80 -20.43 -4.58
C GLY A 76 4.27 -20.39 -4.17
N GLN A 77 4.92 -21.56 -4.20
CA GLN A 77 6.32 -21.68 -3.82
C GLN A 77 7.28 -21.02 -4.82
N GLU A 78 7.03 -21.12 -6.13
CA GLU A 78 7.91 -20.53 -7.15
C GLU A 78 7.95 -18.99 -7.02
N LEU A 79 6.80 -18.38 -6.74
CA LEU A 79 6.71 -16.94 -6.51
C LEU A 79 7.51 -16.52 -5.28
N LYS A 80 7.43 -17.30 -4.19
CA LYS A 80 8.18 -17.04 -2.96
C LYS A 80 9.68 -17.15 -3.19
N GLU A 81 10.12 -18.18 -3.89
CA GLU A 81 11.53 -18.39 -4.21
C GLU A 81 12.07 -17.25 -5.09
N ALA A 82 11.31 -16.85 -6.11
CA ALA A 82 11.66 -15.73 -6.98
C ALA A 82 11.83 -14.42 -6.20
N LEU A 83 10.86 -14.07 -5.36
CA LEU A 83 10.90 -12.83 -4.59
C LEU A 83 11.93 -12.85 -3.45
N SER A 84 12.11 -14.00 -2.80
CA SER A 84 13.07 -14.18 -1.70
C SER A 84 14.52 -14.06 -2.16
N SER A 85 14.81 -14.35 -3.44
CA SER A 85 16.15 -14.21 -4.02
C SER A 85 16.70 -12.78 -3.89
N GLU A 86 15.81 -11.80 -3.96
CA GLU A 86 16.11 -10.37 -3.83
C GLU A 86 15.67 -9.79 -2.47
N GLY A 87 15.36 -10.66 -1.50
CA GLY A 87 15.04 -10.28 -0.13
C GLY A 87 13.60 -9.78 0.09
N ILE A 88 12.68 -10.03 -0.85
CA ILE A 88 11.25 -9.73 -0.69
C ILE A 88 10.54 -10.98 -0.18
N ASP A 89 10.02 -10.90 1.04
CA ASP A 89 9.22 -11.98 1.63
C ASP A 89 7.73 -11.78 1.30
N TRP A 90 7.24 -12.55 0.34
CA TRP A 90 5.87 -12.47 -0.19
C TRP A 90 4.79 -12.70 0.86
N GLU A 91 5.05 -13.50 1.91
CA GLU A 91 4.04 -13.80 2.93
C GLU A 91 3.90 -12.70 3.98
N SER A 92 4.97 -11.93 4.19
CA SER A 92 4.98 -10.87 5.21
C SER A 92 4.78 -9.47 4.64
N ILE A 93 4.83 -9.32 3.32
CA ILE A 93 4.58 -8.04 2.67
C ILE A 93 3.07 -7.80 2.48
N GLY A 94 2.53 -6.91 3.31
CA GLY A 94 1.22 -6.31 3.11
C GLY A 94 1.31 -5.01 2.33
N ASP A 95 0.22 -4.67 1.64
CA ASP A 95 0.05 -3.39 0.99
C ASP A 95 -0.09 -2.25 2.05
N PRO A 96 -0.08 -0.98 1.61
CA PRO A 96 -0.16 0.16 2.53
C PRO A 96 -1.47 0.29 3.32
N TRP A 97 -2.49 -0.50 2.99
CA TRP A 97 -3.78 -0.59 3.66
C TRP A 97 -3.92 -1.85 4.52
N ASP A 98 -2.82 -2.59 4.72
CA ASP A 98 -2.75 -3.83 5.53
C ASP A 98 -3.47 -5.01 4.86
N ASN A 99 -3.65 -4.96 3.54
CA ASN A 99 -4.20 -6.05 2.74
C ASN A 99 -3.07 -6.83 2.04
N GLU A 100 -3.37 -8.03 1.57
CA GLU A 100 -2.41 -8.85 0.82
C GLU A 100 -2.31 -8.40 -0.65
N TYR A 101 -1.14 -8.57 -1.25
CA TYR A 101 -0.97 -8.46 -2.70
C TYR A 101 -1.52 -9.69 -3.41
N TYR A 102 -2.12 -9.51 -4.58
CA TYR A 102 -2.55 -10.61 -5.43
C TYR A 102 -1.63 -10.74 -6.63
N TYR A 103 -1.30 -11.97 -6.96
CA TYR A 103 -0.49 -12.32 -8.11
C TYR A 103 -1.33 -13.16 -9.09
N GLY A 104 -1.27 -12.78 -10.36
CA GLY A 104 -1.85 -13.52 -11.46
C GLY A 104 -0.80 -13.74 -12.54
N VAL A 105 -0.87 -14.88 -13.21
CA VAL A 105 0.02 -15.21 -14.34
C VAL A 105 -0.80 -15.83 -15.47
N THR A 106 -0.45 -15.51 -16.71
CA THR A 106 -1.09 -16.14 -17.87
C THR A 106 -0.72 -17.64 -17.89
N SER A 107 -1.63 -18.51 -18.35
CA SER A 107 -1.38 -19.97 -18.42
C SER A 107 -0.17 -20.37 -19.28
N ASP A 108 0.27 -19.51 -20.21
CA ASP A 108 1.51 -19.74 -20.96
C ASP A 108 2.78 -19.40 -20.16
N GLY A 109 2.62 -18.71 -19.03
CA GLY A 109 3.64 -18.25 -18.10
C GLY A 109 4.37 -16.99 -18.58
N LYS A 110 3.93 -16.30 -19.63
CA LYS A 110 4.72 -15.21 -20.24
C LYS A 110 4.38 -13.81 -19.77
N HIS A 111 3.21 -13.63 -19.17
CA HIS A 111 2.76 -12.35 -18.63
C HIS A 111 2.29 -12.55 -17.20
N PHE A 112 2.49 -11.53 -16.37
CA PHE A 112 2.04 -11.52 -14.99
C PHE A 112 1.36 -10.20 -14.66
N ILE A 113 0.54 -10.23 -13.62
CA ILE A 113 -0.04 -9.07 -12.97
C ILE A 113 0.17 -9.19 -11.47
N ILE A 114 0.59 -8.10 -10.84
CA ILE A 114 0.49 -7.94 -9.39
C ILE A 114 -0.47 -6.79 -9.14
N LEU A 115 -1.41 -6.96 -8.21
CA LEU A 115 -2.32 -5.91 -7.78
C LEU A 115 -2.40 -5.79 -6.27
N SER A 116 -2.60 -4.56 -5.81
CA SER A 116 -3.14 -4.20 -4.51
C SER A 116 -4.54 -3.66 -4.75
N LYS A 117 -5.51 -4.13 -3.94
CA LYS A 117 -6.91 -3.67 -4.03
C LYS A 117 -7.13 -2.28 -3.43
N GLY A 118 -6.10 -1.68 -2.87
CA GLY A 118 -6.24 -0.36 -2.26
C GLY A 118 -6.98 -0.40 -0.93
N SER A 119 -7.73 0.66 -0.65
CA SER A 119 -8.37 0.88 0.65
C SER A 119 -9.65 0.08 0.86
N ASP A 120 -10.26 -0.36 -0.23
CA ASP A 120 -11.42 -1.23 -0.21
C ASP A 120 -11.07 -2.59 -0.85
N GLU A 121 -11.60 -3.70 -0.34
CA GLU A 121 -11.35 -5.02 -0.95
C GLU A 121 -12.19 -5.24 -2.22
N SER A 122 -12.79 -4.18 -2.77
CA SER A 122 -13.64 -4.24 -3.96
C SER A 122 -12.85 -3.80 -5.19
N ASN A 123 -13.21 -4.30 -6.37
CA ASN A 123 -12.53 -3.95 -7.62
C ASN A 123 -12.92 -2.51 -8.02
N ALA A 124 -12.34 -1.52 -7.36
CA ALA A 124 -12.71 -0.12 -7.45
C ALA A 124 -11.55 0.73 -7.99
N THR A 125 -11.84 2.02 -8.18
CA THR A 125 -10.95 3.02 -8.81
C THR A 125 -9.62 3.24 -8.09
N ASP A 126 -9.45 2.71 -6.89
CA ASP A 126 -8.24 2.80 -6.06
C ASP A 126 -7.32 1.58 -6.18
N ASP A 127 -7.69 0.55 -6.95
CA ASP A 127 -6.81 -0.56 -7.30
C ASP A 127 -5.50 -0.05 -7.93
N ILE A 128 -4.38 -0.62 -7.49
CA ILE A 128 -3.06 -0.34 -8.04
C ILE A 128 -2.47 -1.64 -8.54
N TRP A 129 -2.10 -1.66 -9.82
CA TRP A 129 -1.61 -2.85 -10.48
C TRP A 129 -0.42 -2.56 -11.37
N VAL A 130 0.35 -3.61 -11.65
CA VAL A 130 1.53 -3.59 -12.51
C VAL A 130 1.59 -4.88 -13.32
N THR A 131 2.07 -4.79 -14.56
CA THR A 131 2.36 -5.95 -15.41
C THR A 131 3.81 -5.95 -15.86
N ASP A 132 4.24 -6.96 -16.62
CA ASP A 132 5.56 -6.98 -17.25
C ASP A 132 5.79 -5.76 -18.17
N SER A 133 4.74 -5.30 -18.84
CA SER A 133 4.81 -4.24 -19.87
C SER A 133 4.37 -2.85 -19.38
N THR A 134 3.56 -2.76 -18.32
CA THR A 134 3.06 -1.48 -17.80
C THR A 134 3.73 -1.11 -16.47
N PRO A 135 4.02 0.18 -16.23
CA PRO A 135 4.41 0.64 -14.90
C PRO A 135 3.23 0.59 -13.93
N PRO A 136 3.45 0.67 -12.62
CA PRO A 136 2.39 0.70 -11.62
C PRO A 136 1.42 1.86 -11.84
N VAL A 137 0.15 1.54 -12.10
CA VAL A 137 -0.92 2.50 -12.36
C VAL A 137 -2.05 2.31 -11.37
N SER A 138 -2.74 3.41 -11.05
CA SER A 138 -3.98 3.39 -10.27
C SER A 138 -5.14 3.63 -11.22
N ALA A 139 -5.78 2.55 -11.61
CA ALA A 139 -6.85 2.48 -12.60
C ALA A 139 -7.50 1.09 -12.52
N GLU A 140 -8.64 0.90 -13.17
CA GLU A 140 -9.20 -0.45 -13.34
C GLU A 140 -8.12 -1.37 -13.94
N PRO A 141 -7.87 -2.55 -13.34
CA PRO A 141 -6.87 -3.48 -13.83
C PRO A 141 -7.21 -3.94 -15.24
N ASP A 142 -6.25 -3.80 -16.14
CA ASP A 142 -6.34 -4.41 -17.46
C ASP A 142 -6.12 -5.92 -17.30
N LEU A 143 -7.24 -6.65 -17.23
CA LEU A 143 -7.25 -8.11 -17.09
C LEU A 143 -6.97 -8.82 -18.43
N ASP A 144 -6.82 -8.08 -19.52
CA ASP A 144 -6.34 -8.61 -20.80
C ASP A 144 -4.80 -8.54 -20.86
N LEU A 145 -4.13 -9.43 -20.15
CA LEU A 145 -2.66 -9.57 -20.21
C LEU A 145 -2.17 -10.24 -21.50
N ASP A 146 -3.10 -10.68 -22.35
CA ASP A 146 -2.84 -11.45 -23.55
C ASP A 146 -2.91 -10.49 -24.76
N SER A 147 -1.81 -10.30 -25.50
CA SER A 147 -1.77 -9.52 -26.75
C SER A 147 -2.74 -10.05 -27.84
N ASP A 148 -3.39 -11.18 -27.59
CA ASP A 148 -4.31 -11.88 -28.47
C ASP A 148 -5.80 -11.58 -28.15
N GLY A 149 -6.10 -10.76 -27.14
CA GLY A 149 -7.46 -10.32 -26.79
C GLY A 149 -8.33 -11.41 -26.19
N ASN A 150 -7.73 -12.35 -25.45
CA ASN A 150 -8.42 -13.45 -24.79
C ASN A 150 -8.26 -13.34 -23.26
N SER A 151 -9.24 -12.73 -22.59
CA SER A 151 -9.30 -12.51 -21.13
C SER A 151 -9.30 -13.78 -20.26
N ASP A 152 -9.33 -14.98 -20.87
CA ASP A 152 -9.71 -16.23 -20.22
C ASP A 152 -8.55 -17.01 -19.56
N ASN A 153 -7.39 -16.38 -19.34
CA ASN A 153 -6.18 -17.15 -19.08
C ASN A 153 -5.29 -16.70 -17.91
N ILE A 154 -5.74 -15.73 -17.11
CA ILE A 154 -5.05 -15.38 -15.85
C ILE A 154 -5.40 -16.40 -14.78
N ILE A 155 -4.39 -17.11 -14.31
CA ILE A 155 -4.48 -17.97 -13.14
C ILE A 155 -4.17 -17.11 -11.92
N TRP A 156 -5.21 -16.75 -11.17
CA TRP A 156 -5.06 -16.10 -9.88
C TRP A 156 -4.51 -17.07 -8.86
N VAL A 157 -3.40 -16.70 -8.26
CA VAL A 157 -2.71 -17.52 -7.28
C VAL A 157 -3.19 -17.07 -5.89
N PRO A 158 -3.80 -17.97 -5.10
CA PRO A 158 -4.12 -17.65 -3.71
C PRO A 158 -2.84 -17.27 -2.96
N SER A 159 -2.91 -16.20 -2.16
CA SER A 159 -1.84 -15.79 -1.25
C SER A 159 -1.48 -16.89 -0.25
N ASP A 160 -2.46 -17.69 0.17
CA ASP A 160 -2.28 -18.83 1.07
C ASP A 160 -1.84 -20.11 0.32
N PRO A 161 -0.62 -20.63 0.57
CA PRO A 161 -0.14 -21.89 -0.02
C PRO A 161 -0.91 -23.14 0.43
N SER A 162 -1.74 -23.06 1.47
CA SER A 162 -2.53 -24.20 1.98
C SER A 162 -3.77 -24.52 1.13
N GLN A 163 -4.10 -23.67 0.17
CA GLN A 163 -5.25 -23.82 -0.74
C GLN A 163 -4.86 -24.44 -2.11
N GLN A 164 -3.62 -24.91 -2.27
CA GLN A 164 -3.13 -25.62 -3.47
C GLN A 164 -2.99 -27.13 -3.24
#